data_AF-A0A839DP60-F1
#
_entry.id   AF-A0A839DP60-F1
#
_cell.length_a   1.000
_cell.length_b   1.000
_cell.length_c   1.000
_cell.angle_alpha   90.00
_cell.angle_beta   90.00
_cell.angle_gamma   90.00
#
_symmetry.space_group_name_H-M   'P 1'
#
loop_
_entity.id
_entity.type
_entity.pdbx_description
1 polymer ?
#
loop_
_entity_poly.entity_id
_entity_poly.type
_entity_poly.pdbx_seq_one_letter_code
_entity_poly.pdbx_strand_id
1 'polypeptide(L)'
;MTAVNMSVVVCASVITASLALVVEDLIPHQADDGRVVPLRWVVFAGALLGLLLALWVRTVVNRRRGTLFHIHLLDEAMPDLRRTSVALAGARRMSMRAVTRWIDLGAHAHDDVIDLAEHCREVATTVEDAVNEDRDDTGSVLAPNMLWPTALAVGGYLPRADQLRLLELPPNDTADEIEFDLNPQDTDAVVRHDEPDLEQCTGRVGVWLAFTPAAAHFSRERFAELGVTTVHTLSYKGRIPPPKSTSLTGQDMTTISREIAQYLERIKAQAGERELVVIAMIPKAVALALGWHLAQSRFRFFRGTHLMHYDRPRDRFFSMRVRPSQPTHPPRPLARPAAHRESPLRNLTPYQLDMVTQHGTVTLPPTEQAPRITETTGEAEAVTVGGTAVPVLHAAQGEVADLPDPEPGVLLVVSRFVAALFPDRDDLLVPVDEVRDGTGRITGCRSLARLVTTTTAPCSAASGHGQEQPDTDNDPART
;
A
#
# COMPACT_ATOMS: atom_id res chain seq x y z
N MET A 1 43.06 -3.90 1.72
CA MET A 1 42.75 -5.11 2.51
C MET A 1 43.96 -6.04 2.64
N THR A 2 44.79 -6.15 1.59
CA THR A 2 46.05 -6.93 1.58
C THR A 2 47.08 -6.46 2.62
N ALA A 3 47.31 -5.16 2.77
CA ALA A 3 48.35 -4.63 3.68
C ALA A 3 48.11 -4.97 5.17
N VAL A 4 46.88 -4.78 5.68
CA VAL A 4 46.55 -5.07 7.09
C VAL A 4 46.62 -6.57 7.38
N ASN A 5 46.15 -7.42 6.46
CA ASN A 5 46.25 -8.88 6.60
C ASN A 5 47.72 -9.33 6.62
N MET A 6 48.56 -8.74 5.76
CA MET A 6 50.01 -8.99 5.77
C MET A 6 50.66 -8.54 7.08
N SER A 7 50.29 -7.37 7.62
CA SER A 7 50.78 -6.90 8.92
C SER A 7 50.42 -7.86 10.06
N VAL A 8 49.20 -8.38 10.09
CA VAL A 8 48.78 -9.39 11.09
C VAL A 8 49.64 -10.65 10.99
N VAL A 9 49.85 -11.19 9.78
CA VAL A 9 50.67 -12.39 9.57
C VAL A 9 52.13 -12.16 9.96
N VAL A 10 52.71 -11.02 9.59
CA VAL A 10 54.11 -10.68 9.92
C VAL A 10 54.28 -10.52 11.43
N CYS A 11 53.42 -9.74 12.11
CA CYS A 11 53.50 -9.56 13.56
C CYS A 11 53.30 -10.89 14.31
N ALA A 12 52.34 -11.71 13.90
CA ALA A 12 52.13 -13.04 14.49
C ALA A 12 53.37 -13.93 14.33
N SER A 13 53.99 -13.93 13.15
CA SER A 13 55.21 -14.72 12.88
C SER A 13 56.38 -14.27 13.75
N VAL A 14 56.58 -12.96 13.93
CA VAL A 14 57.63 -12.41 14.79
C VAL A 14 57.38 -12.75 16.26
N ILE A 15 56.12 -12.69 16.73
CA ILE A 15 55.74 -13.13 18.08
C ILE A 15 56.09 -14.60 18.28
N THR A 16 55.70 -15.48 17.36
CA THR A 16 56.01 -16.92 17.45
C THR A 16 57.52 -17.18 17.48
N ALA A 17 58.29 -16.49 16.63
CA ALA A 17 59.74 -16.64 16.58
C ALA A 17 60.46 -16.10 17.83
N SER A 18 59.96 -15.02 18.43
CA SER A 18 60.57 -14.39 19.62
C SER A 18 60.10 -14.98 20.94
N LEU A 19 58.96 -15.68 20.97
CA LEU A 19 58.40 -16.26 22.19
C LEU A 19 59.36 -17.25 22.86
N ALA A 20 60.02 -18.12 22.09
CA ALA A 20 60.96 -19.10 22.64
C ALA A 20 62.16 -18.41 23.33
N LEU A 21 62.65 -17.31 22.74
CA LEU A 21 63.76 -16.52 23.29
C LEU A 21 63.35 -15.78 24.58
N VAL A 22 62.11 -15.30 24.65
CA VAL A 22 61.57 -14.68 25.87
C VAL A 22 61.35 -15.73 26.96
N VAL A 23 60.84 -16.92 26.61
CA VAL A 23 60.64 -18.02 27.57
C VAL A 23 61.97 -18.52 28.14
N GLU A 24 63.00 -18.62 27.30
CA GLU A 24 64.37 -18.97 27.72
C GLU A 24 64.88 -18.00 28.80
N ASP A 25 64.62 -16.69 28.65
CA ASP A 25 64.99 -15.67 29.65
C ASP A 25 64.23 -15.84 31.00
N LEU A 26 63.10 -16.56 31.05
CA LEU A 26 62.35 -16.85 32.28
C LEU A 26 62.77 -18.15 32.99
N ILE A 27 63.49 -19.05 32.33
CA ILE A 27 63.90 -20.33 32.90
C ILE A 27 65.21 -20.12 33.69
N PRO A 28 65.27 -20.49 34.99
CA PRO A 28 66.49 -20.31 35.77
C PRO A 28 67.60 -21.24 35.26
N HIS A 29 68.71 -20.66 34.79
CA HIS A 29 69.91 -21.39 34.41
C HIS A 29 70.86 -21.49 35.62
N GLN A 30 71.49 -22.65 35.85
CA GLN A 30 72.47 -22.79 36.93
C GLN A 30 73.80 -22.10 36.57
N ALA A 31 74.29 -21.31 37.53
CA ALA A 31 75.53 -20.51 37.55
C ALA A 31 75.53 -19.22 36.71
N ASP A 32 75.26 -18.11 37.40
CA ASP A 32 75.73 -16.72 37.17
C ASP A 32 75.52 -16.01 35.81
N ASP A 33 74.66 -16.51 34.93
CA ASP A 33 74.34 -15.85 33.65
C ASP A 33 72.84 -15.55 33.44
N GLY A 34 72.16 -15.14 34.51
CA GLY A 34 70.74 -14.75 34.49
C GLY A 34 70.49 -13.36 33.88
N ARG A 35 71.06 -13.05 32.71
CA ARG A 35 70.88 -11.75 32.07
C ARG A 35 69.68 -11.76 31.12
N VAL A 36 68.56 -11.22 31.58
CA VAL A 36 67.44 -10.82 30.71
C VAL A 36 68.00 -9.98 29.56
N VAL A 37 67.75 -10.36 28.32
CA VAL A 37 68.22 -9.60 27.15
C VAL A 37 67.11 -8.60 26.80
N PRO A 38 67.27 -7.29 27.09
CA PRO A 38 66.18 -6.33 26.96
C PRO A 38 65.63 -6.24 25.52
N LEU A 39 66.51 -6.44 24.53
CA LEU A 39 66.14 -6.42 23.13
C LEU A 39 65.13 -7.52 22.75
N ARG A 40 65.22 -8.73 23.34
CA ARG A 40 64.28 -9.83 23.08
C ARG A 40 62.86 -9.44 23.50
N TRP A 41 62.75 -8.84 24.68
CA TRP A 41 61.51 -8.32 25.23
C TRP A 41 60.95 -7.12 24.46
N VAL A 42 61.81 -6.18 24.02
CA VAL A 42 61.37 -5.05 23.19
C VAL A 42 60.83 -5.52 21.85
N VAL A 43 61.49 -6.47 21.18
CA VAL A 43 61.01 -7.03 19.92
C VAL A 43 59.68 -7.77 20.10
N PHE A 44 59.56 -8.60 21.13
CA PHE A 44 58.32 -9.32 21.44
C PHE A 44 57.17 -8.35 21.76
N ALA A 45 57.39 -7.39 22.67
CA ALA A 45 56.39 -6.40 23.05
C ALA A 45 55.98 -5.49 21.87
N GLY A 46 56.95 -5.08 21.04
CA GLY A 46 56.71 -4.30 19.83
C GLY A 46 55.88 -5.07 18.79
N ALA A 47 56.19 -6.36 18.58
CA ALA A 47 55.41 -7.21 17.68
C ALA A 47 54.00 -7.47 18.20
N LEU A 48 53.83 -7.68 19.52
CA LEU A 48 52.54 -7.82 20.18
C LEU A 48 51.69 -6.55 20.05
N LEU A 49 52.27 -5.38 20.32
CA LEU A 49 51.61 -4.10 20.15
C LEU A 49 51.22 -3.86 18.68
N GLY A 50 52.12 -4.20 17.74
CA GLY A 50 51.86 -4.13 16.30
C GLY A 50 50.72 -5.04 15.86
N LEU A 51 50.63 -6.26 16.40
CA LEU A 51 49.52 -7.18 16.15
C LEU A 51 48.20 -6.60 16.68
N LEU A 52 48.19 -6.12 17.92
CA LEU A 52 47.01 -5.50 18.53
C LEU A 52 46.53 -4.28 17.73
N LEU A 53 47.46 -3.42 17.29
CA LEU A 53 47.16 -2.29 16.43
C LEU A 53 46.61 -2.73 15.07
N ALA A 54 47.22 -3.74 14.43
CA ALA A 54 46.77 -4.26 13.15
C ALA A 54 45.37 -4.88 13.24
N LEU A 55 45.09 -5.62 14.32
CA LEU A 55 43.76 -6.16 14.61
C LEU A 55 42.75 -5.03 14.88
N TRP A 56 43.12 -4.00 15.63
CA TRP A 56 42.27 -2.83 15.86
C TRP A 56 41.98 -2.05 14.56
N VAL A 57 42.99 -1.80 13.73
CA VAL A 57 42.79 -1.17 12.41
C VAL A 57 41.90 -2.05 11.54
N ARG A 58 42.10 -3.37 11.56
CA ARG A 58 41.25 -4.33 10.83
C ARG A 58 39.80 -4.22 11.26
N THR A 59 39.51 -4.24 12.57
CA THR A 59 38.11 -4.13 13.04
C THR A 59 37.48 -2.79 12.69
N VAL A 60 38.21 -1.68 12.82
CA VAL A 60 37.71 -0.35 12.43
C VAL A 60 37.42 -0.25 10.92
N VAL A 61 38.33 -0.75 10.08
CA VAL A 61 38.16 -0.71 8.62
C VAL A 61 37.04 -1.65 8.16
N ASN A 62 36.96 -2.86 8.71
CA ASN A 62 35.91 -3.83 8.41
C ASN A 62 34.52 -3.29 8.76
N ARG A 63 34.37 -2.64 9.93
CA ARG A 63 33.10 -2.01 10.33
C ARG A 63 32.68 -0.87 9.41
N ARG A 64 33.62 -0.07 8.90
CA ARG A 64 33.30 1.05 7.99
C ARG A 64 32.99 0.59 6.56
N ARG A 65 33.64 -0.47 6.08
CA ARG A 65 33.53 -0.95 4.69
C ARG A 65 32.74 -2.26 4.55
N GLY A 66 31.81 -2.57 5.46
CA GLY A 66 31.06 -3.84 5.45
C GLY A 66 30.22 -4.11 4.19
N THR A 67 29.22 -4.99 4.29
CA THR A 67 28.46 -5.44 3.13
C THR A 67 27.37 -4.45 2.73
N LEU A 68 27.30 -4.11 1.44
CA LEU A 68 26.21 -3.33 0.86
C LEU A 68 25.12 -4.26 0.29
N PHE A 69 23.91 -4.11 0.79
CA PHE A 69 22.71 -4.76 0.29
C PHE A 69 21.90 -3.78 -0.55
N HIS A 70 21.94 -3.94 -1.87
CA HIS A 70 21.11 -3.18 -2.79
C HIS A 70 19.77 -3.89 -3.00
N ILE A 71 18.67 -3.24 -2.66
CA ILE A 71 17.33 -3.84 -2.76
C ILE A 71 16.57 -3.15 -3.90
N HIS A 72 16.33 -3.89 -4.97
CA HIS A 72 15.71 -3.40 -6.19
C HIS A 72 14.34 -4.05 -6.38
N LEU A 73 13.30 -3.22 -6.31
CA LEU A 73 11.91 -3.60 -6.59
C LEU A 73 11.26 -2.47 -7.40
N LEU A 74 11.35 -2.56 -8.72
CA LEU A 74 10.82 -1.55 -9.65
C LEU A 74 9.88 -2.17 -10.68
N ASP A 75 9.07 -1.29 -11.27
CA ASP A 75 8.25 -1.64 -12.41
C ASP A 75 9.11 -1.92 -13.65
N GLU A 76 8.72 -2.89 -14.49
CA GLU A 76 9.44 -3.25 -15.73
C GLU A 76 9.62 -2.09 -16.71
N ALA A 77 8.71 -1.11 -16.71
CA ALA A 77 8.82 0.08 -17.56
C ALA A 77 9.62 1.22 -16.90
N MET A 78 10.04 1.10 -15.64
CA MET A 78 10.80 2.15 -14.95
C MET A 78 12.29 2.09 -15.28
N PRO A 79 12.93 3.22 -15.63
CA PRO A 79 14.38 3.27 -15.78
C PRO A 79 15.09 3.16 -14.43
N ASP A 80 16.16 2.36 -14.37
CA ASP A 80 17.03 2.31 -13.19
C ASP A 80 17.99 3.52 -13.15
N LEU A 81 17.49 4.62 -12.57
CA LEU A 81 18.24 5.87 -12.39
C LEU A 81 19.35 5.79 -11.33
N ARG A 82 19.46 4.68 -10.58
CA ARG A 82 20.44 4.53 -9.49
C ARG A 82 21.63 3.64 -9.85
N ARG A 83 21.63 3.04 -11.04
CA ARG A 83 22.67 2.10 -11.49
C ARG A 83 24.10 2.60 -11.27
N THR A 84 24.39 3.85 -11.63
CA THR A 84 25.74 4.44 -11.46
C THR A 84 26.09 4.64 -9.99
N SER A 85 25.18 5.23 -9.21
CA SER A 85 25.37 5.47 -7.77
C SER A 85 25.59 4.17 -7.00
N VAL A 86 24.88 3.11 -7.38
CA VAL A 86 25.03 1.76 -6.81
C VAL A 86 26.41 1.17 -7.12
N ALA A 87 26.90 1.31 -8.35
CA ALA A 87 28.22 0.80 -8.73
C ALA A 87 29.35 1.52 -7.96
N LEU A 88 29.23 2.84 -7.78
CA LEU A 88 30.18 3.64 -6.99
C LEU A 88 30.15 3.27 -5.50
N ALA A 89 28.96 3.13 -4.93
CA ALA A 89 28.79 2.69 -3.54
C ALA A 89 29.36 1.28 -3.32
N GLY A 90 29.13 0.36 -4.26
CA GLY A 90 29.68 -0.99 -4.24
C GLY A 90 31.20 -1.02 -4.27
N ALA A 91 31.85 -0.17 -5.08
CA ALA A 91 33.30 -0.08 -5.17
C ALA A 91 33.98 0.40 -3.87
N ARG A 92 33.24 1.09 -2.98
CA ARG A 92 33.72 1.59 -1.68
C ARG A 92 33.58 0.56 -0.54
N ARG A 93 32.89 -0.55 -0.80
CA ARG A 93 32.51 -1.57 0.19
C ARG A 93 33.28 -2.87 -0.04
N MET A 94 33.35 -3.72 0.98
CA MET A 94 34.07 -5.00 0.91
C MET A 94 33.33 -6.04 0.09
N SER A 95 32.00 -5.97 0.12
CA SER A 95 31.10 -6.88 -0.58
C SER A 95 29.84 -6.13 -0.96
N MET A 96 29.23 -6.54 -2.07
CA MET A 96 27.94 -6.05 -2.52
C MET A 96 27.05 -7.24 -2.85
N ARG A 97 25.86 -7.28 -2.26
CA ARG A 97 24.80 -8.23 -2.56
C ARG A 97 23.59 -7.45 -3.09
N ALA A 98 22.88 -8.00 -4.07
CA ALA A 98 21.72 -7.36 -4.66
C ALA A 98 20.53 -8.31 -4.66
N VAL A 99 19.39 -7.83 -4.15
CA VAL A 99 18.08 -8.50 -4.28
C VAL A 99 17.32 -7.75 -5.35
N THR A 100 17.13 -8.36 -6.52
CA THR A 100 16.50 -7.69 -7.68
C THR A 100 15.21 -8.40 -8.09
N ARG A 101 14.15 -7.61 -8.23
CA ARG A 101 12.84 -8.01 -8.74
C ARG A 101 12.29 -6.90 -9.63
N TRP A 102 11.91 -7.29 -10.83
CA TRP A 102 11.12 -6.48 -11.75
C TRP A 102 9.67 -6.95 -11.66
N ILE A 103 8.72 -6.02 -11.74
CA ILE A 103 7.29 -6.32 -11.62
C ILE A 103 6.54 -5.52 -12.70
N ASP A 104 5.52 -6.10 -13.32
CA ASP A 104 4.52 -5.31 -14.06
C ASP A 104 3.47 -4.79 -13.07
N LEU A 105 3.55 -3.51 -12.68
CA LEU A 105 2.56 -2.91 -11.75
C LEU A 105 1.15 -2.90 -12.36
N GLY A 106 1.03 -2.82 -13.68
CA GLY A 106 -0.24 -2.83 -14.39
C GLY A 106 -0.95 -4.17 -14.28
N ALA A 107 -0.21 -5.28 -14.40
CA ALA A 107 -0.75 -6.62 -14.21
C ALA A 107 -1.27 -6.87 -12.77
N HIS A 108 -0.78 -6.11 -11.80
CA HIS A 108 -1.17 -6.18 -10.39
C HIS A 108 -2.17 -5.10 -9.98
N ALA A 109 -2.66 -4.30 -10.93
CA ALA A 109 -3.63 -3.23 -10.69
C ALA A 109 -5.06 -3.73 -10.91
N HIS A 110 -5.91 -3.63 -9.89
CA HIS A 110 -7.35 -3.85 -9.98
C HIS A 110 -8.11 -2.76 -9.22
N ASP A 111 -9.10 -2.13 -9.88
CA ASP A 111 -9.94 -1.07 -9.29
C ASP A 111 -9.15 0.03 -8.55
N ASP A 112 -8.12 0.59 -9.21
CA ASP A 112 -7.20 1.61 -8.66
C ASP A 112 -6.37 1.18 -7.43
N VAL A 113 -6.31 -0.12 -7.14
CA VAL A 113 -5.45 -0.74 -6.14
C VAL A 113 -4.38 -1.58 -6.82
N ILE A 114 -3.10 -1.32 -6.53
CA ILE A 114 -1.97 -2.13 -6.95
C ILE A 114 -1.60 -3.06 -5.79
N ASP A 115 -1.79 -4.37 -5.96
CA ASP A 115 -1.54 -5.36 -4.91
C ASP A 115 -0.17 -6.03 -5.06
N LEU A 116 0.75 -5.67 -4.17
CA LEU A 116 2.12 -6.17 -4.09
C LEU A 116 2.41 -6.86 -2.75
N ALA A 117 1.38 -7.22 -1.98
CA ALA A 117 1.58 -7.74 -0.63
C ALA A 117 2.43 -9.04 -0.59
N GLU A 118 2.31 -9.89 -1.60
CA GLU A 118 3.11 -11.11 -1.74
C GLU A 118 4.54 -10.80 -2.17
N HIS A 119 4.72 -9.98 -3.22
CA HIS A 119 6.03 -9.55 -3.71
C HIS A 119 6.86 -8.83 -2.63
N CYS A 120 6.23 -7.95 -1.85
CA CYS A 120 6.89 -7.30 -0.72
C CYS A 120 7.33 -8.31 0.36
N ARG A 121 6.56 -9.38 0.59
CA ARG A 121 6.92 -10.44 1.55
C ARG A 121 8.11 -11.26 1.03
N GLU A 122 8.08 -11.68 -0.23
CA GLU A 122 9.18 -12.45 -0.84
C GLU A 122 10.51 -11.68 -0.80
N VAL A 123 10.49 -10.42 -1.23
CA VAL A 123 11.69 -9.56 -1.21
C VAL A 123 12.16 -9.36 0.23
N ALA A 124 11.23 -9.12 1.16
CA ALA A 124 11.57 -8.90 2.55
C ALA A 124 12.22 -10.12 3.20
N THR A 125 11.66 -11.32 3.03
CA THR A 125 12.24 -12.57 3.51
C THR A 125 13.62 -12.80 2.89
N THR A 126 13.77 -12.57 1.60
CA THR A 126 15.08 -12.71 0.92
C THR A 126 16.12 -11.73 1.50
N VAL A 127 15.73 -10.50 1.80
CA VAL A 127 16.62 -9.50 2.42
C VAL A 127 16.96 -9.88 3.86
N GLU A 128 15.97 -10.32 4.63
CA GLU A 128 16.15 -10.78 6.01
C GLU A 128 17.15 -11.94 6.07
N ASP A 129 16.94 -12.98 5.25
CA ASP A 129 17.84 -14.14 5.15
C ASP A 129 19.24 -13.69 4.72
N ALA A 130 19.35 -12.84 3.69
CA ALA A 130 20.65 -12.39 3.18
C ALA A 130 21.45 -11.56 4.19
N VAL A 131 20.78 -10.79 5.05
CA VAL A 131 21.39 -10.02 6.14
C VAL A 131 21.78 -10.95 7.30
N ASN A 132 20.92 -11.89 7.67
CA ASN A 132 21.18 -12.85 8.74
C ASN A 132 22.32 -13.84 8.40
N GLU A 133 22.50 -14.15 7.11
CA GLU A 133 23.62 -14.97 6.60
C GLU A 133 24.90 -14.16 6.35
N ASP A 134 24.89 -12.85 6.60
CA ASP A 134 26.10 -12.03 6.49
C ASP A 134 27.01 -12.21 7.71
N ARG A 135 28.26 -11.73 7.61
CA ARG A 135 29.20 -11.86 8.72
C ARG A 135 28.93 -10.83 9.80
N ASP A 136 28.78 -11.29 11.04
CA ASP A 136 28.61 -10.43 12.22
C ASP A 136 29.78 -9.44 12.47
N ASP A 137 30.97 -9.72 11.91
CA ASP A 137 32.15 -8.85 12.04
C ASP A 137 32.15 -7.67 11.05
N THR A 138 31.23 -7.66 10.08
CA THR A 138 31.05 -6.60 9.09
C THR A 138 29.67 -5.97 9.24
N GLY A 139 29.61 -4.65 9.45
CA GLY A 139 28.33 -3.95 9.50
C GLY A 139 27.58 -4.03 8.16
N SER A 140 26.26 -4.18 8.21
CA SER A 140 25.39 -4.26 7.02
C SER A 140 24.81 -2.90 6.65
N VAL A 141 24.86 -2.54 5.37
CA VAL A 141 24.30 -1.29 4.85
C VAL A 141 23.25 -1.59 3.79
N LEU A 142 22.03 -1.09 3.94
CA LEU A 142 20.92 -1.35 3.01
C LEU A 142 20.60 -0.11 2.17
N ALA A 143 20.55 -0.28 0.86
CA ALA A 143 20.23 0.76 -0.12
C ALA A 143 18.95 0.40 -0.90
N PRO A 144 17.79 1.00 -0.59
CA PRO A 144 16.55 0.72 -1.29
C PRO A 144 16.45 1.46 -2.63
N ASN A 145 16.10 0.73 -3.66
CA ASN A 145 15.66 1.22 -4.97
C ASN A 145 14.27 0.65 -5.30
N MET A 146 13.26 1.23 -4.67
CA MET A 146 11.87 0.82 -4.81
C MET A 146 10.90 1.96 -4.52
N LEU A 147 9.59 1.77 -4.67
CA LEU A 147 8.61 2.80 -4.34
C LEU A 147 8.48 2.95 -2.82
N TRP A 148 8.05 4.12 -2.35
CA TRP A 148 7.98 4.38 -0.90
C TRP A 148 7.05 3.41 -0.14
N PRO A 149 5.88 2.96 -0.67
CA PRO A 149 5.03 2.02 0.05
C PRO A 149 5.70 0.66 0.21
N THR A 150 6.41 0.19 -0.83
CA THR A 150 7.12 -1.09 -0.79
C THR A 150 8.33 -1.00 0.12
N ALA A 151 9.06 0.12 0.14
CA ALA A 151 10.16 0.35 1.08
C ALA A 151 9.66 0.30 2.54
N LEU A 152 8.55 0.98 2.83
CA LEU A 152 7.90 0.92 4.14
C LEU A 152 7.55 -0.51 4.56
N ALA A 153 7.00 -1.28 3.64
CA ALA A 153 6.64 -2.68 3.88
C ALA A 153 7.86 -3.58 4.09
N VAL A 154 8.90 -3.47 3.27
CA VAL A 154 10.12 -4.27 3.41
C VAL A 154 10.85 -3.94 4.72
N GLY A 155 10.84 -2.66 5.12
CA GLY A 155 11.48 -2.18 6.35
C GLY A 155 10.99 -2.89 7.61
N GLY A 156 9.71 -3.26 7.65
CA GLY A 156 9.11 -3.94 8.80
C GLY A 156 9.55 -5.39 9.01
N TYR A 157 10.34 -5.96 8.11
CA TYR A 157 10.94 -7.30 8.24
C TYR A 157 12.43 -7.26 8.53
N LEU A 158 13.05 -6.08 8.56
CA LEU A 158 14.49 -6.00 8.76
C LEU A 158 14.86 -6.49 10.17
N PRO A 159 15.93 -7.28 10.30
CA PRO A 159 16.34 -7.82 11.58
C PRO A 159 16.79 -6.70 12.53
N ARG A 160 16.74 -6.98 13.84
CA ARG A 160 17.31 -6.10 14.87
C ARG A 160 18.81 -6.35 14.98
N ALA A 161 19.55 -5.94 13.95
CA ALA A 161 21.00 -6.02 13.95
C ALA A 161 21.61 -4.70 14.46
N ASP A 162 22.48 -4.79 15.47
CA ASP A 162 23.11 -3.63 16.13
C ASP A 162 23.96 -2.75 15.20
N GLN A 163 24.32 -3.26 14.01
CA GLN A 163 25.17 -2.59 13.03
C GLN A 163 24.47 -2.35 11.68
N LEU A 164 23.13 -2.38 11.67
CA LEU A 164 22.33 -2.15 10.47
C LEU A 164 22.22 -0.66 10.17
N ARG A 165 22.72 -0.25 9.01
CA ARG A 165 22.68 1.13 8.51
C ARG A 165 21.91 1.18 7.21
N LEU A 166 21.36 2.35 6.90
CA LEU A 166 20.70 2.61 5.64
C LEU A 166 21.50 3.58 4.79
N LEU A 167 21.33 3.48 3.48
CA LEU A 167 22.00 4.32 2.50
C LEU A 167 20.98 4.88 1.51
N GLU A 168 20.83 6.21 1.51
CA GLU A 168 20.10 6.90 0.45
C GLU A 168 21.05 7.19 -0.71
N LEU A 169 20.66 6.73 -1.90
CA LEU A 169 21.40 6.92 -3.15
C LEU A 169 20.68 7.94 -4.03
N PRO A 170 21.27 9.11 -4.32
CA PRO A 170 20.64 10.06 -5.23
C PRO A 170 20.60 9.51 -6.68
N PRO A 171 19.61 9.94 -7.48
CA PRO A 171 19.59 9.64 -8.91
C PRO A 171 20.72 10.38 -9.63
N ASN A 172 21.41 9.71 -10.56
CA ASN A 172 22.45 10.28 -11.44
C ASN A 172 23.59 11.05 -10.71
N ASP A 173 24.60 10.29 -10.28
CA ASP A 173 26.01 10.68 -10.12
C ASP A 173 26.30 11.98 -9.33
N THR A 174 25.92 11.99 -8.06
CA THR A 174 26.54 12.88 -7.08
C THR A 174 27.16 12.07 -5.96
N ALA A 175 28.33 12.51 -5.48
CA ALA A 175 29.07 11.90 -4.38
C ALA A 175 28.33 11.98 -3.01
N ASP A 176 27.05 12.35 -3.01
CA ASP A 176 26.20 12.60 -1.85
C ASP A 176 25.48 11.31 -1.43
N GLU A 177 26.23 10.22 -1.27
CA GLU A 177 25.77 9.04 -0.55
C GLU A 177 25.46 9.45 0.90
N ILE A 178 24.22 9.24 1.35
CA ILE A 178 23.82 9.59 2.72
C ILE A 178 23.57 8.31 3.49
N GLU A 179 24.58 7.92 4.27
CA GLU A 179 24.50 6.79 5.19
C GLU A 179 23.98 7.25 6.56
N PHE A 180 23.08 6.48 7.17
CA PHE A 180 22.53 6.81 8.47
C PHE A 180 22.10 5.57 9.27
N ASP A 181 22.05 5.72 10.59
CA ASP A 181 21.68 4.65 11.52
C ASP A 181 20.17 4.58 11.72
N LEU A 182 19.67 3.38 12.03
CA LEU A 182 18.27 3.17 12.40
C LEU A 182 17.94 3.61 13.83
N ASN A 183 18.96 3.76 14.69
CA ASN A 183 18.76 4.09 16.09
C ASN A 183 19.27 5.52 16.37
N PRO A 184 18.37 6.50 16.59
CA PRO A 184 18.79 7.87 16.79
C PRO A 184 19.38 8.08 18.19
N GLN A 185 20.43 8.90 18.26
CA GLN A 185 20.80 9.53 19.52
C GLN A 185 19.72 10.54 19.96
N ASP A 186 19.67 10.90 21.25
CA ASP A 186 18.75 11.93 21.71
C ASP A 186 19.08 13.26 21.04
N THR A 187 18.14 13.75 20.23
CA THR A 187 18.22 15.00 19.49
C THR A 187 16.92 15.77 19.65
N ASP A 188 16.96 17.09 19.48
CA ASP A 188 15.77 17.93 19.49
C ASP A 188 14.76 17.51 18.41
N ALA A 189 13.46 17.66 18.73
CA ALA A 189 12.39 17.34 17.81
C ALA A 189 12.42 18.23 16.55
N VAL A 190 12.53 17.60 15.37
CA VAL A 190 12.64 18.33 14.09
C VAL A 190 11.39 18.19 13.22
N VAL A 191 10.55 17.20 13.46
CA VAL A 191 9.26 17.05 12.79
C VAL A 191 8.25 17.98 13.44
N ARG A 192 7.59 18.78 12.61
CA ARG A 192 6.42 19.55 13.03
C ARG A 192 5.17 18.93 12.43
N HIS A 193 4.12 18.93 13.25
CA HIS A 193 2.82 18.39 12.94
C HIS A 193 1.82 19.55 12.99
N ASP A 194 1.22 19.84 11.83
CA ASP A 194 0.10 20.78 11.75
C ASP A 194 -1.18 20.03 12.12
N GLU A 195 -1.72 20.33 13.31
CA GLU A 195 -2.96 19.74 13.81
C GLU A 195 -4.17 20.31 13.05
N PRO A 196 -5.03 19.45 12.48
CA PRO A 196 -6.23 19.89 11.78
C PRO A 196 -7.32 20.34 12.74
N ASP A 197 -8.21 21.21 12.26
CA ASP A 197 -9.36 21.71 12.99
C ASP A 197 -10.35 20.56 13.29
N LEU A 198 -10.70 20.35 14.56
CA LEU A 198 -11.33 19.11 15.06
C LEU A 198 -12.86 19.10 14.97
N GLU A 199 -13.50 20.19 14.52
CA GLU A 199 -14.95 20.37 14.67
C GLU A 199 -15.80 19.47 13.74
N GLN A 200 -15.23 18.81 12.71
CA GLN A 200 -15.99 18.04 11.72
C GLN A 200 -15.28 16.75 11.24
N CYS A 201 -14.89 15.88 12.17
CA CYS A 201 -14.14 14.65 11.88
C CYS A 201 -15.00 13.40 11.60
N THR A 202 -15.85 13.40 10.56
CA THR A 202 -16.68 12.23 10.20
C THR A 202 -16.11 11.37 9.05
N GLY A 203 -15.09 11.85 8.32
CA GLY A 203 -14.52 11.16 7.16
C GLY A 203 -13.16 10.49 7.41
N ARG A 204 -12.47 10.12 6.33
CA ARG A 204 -11.13 9.52 6.36
C ARG A 204 -10.10 10.53 6.89
N VAL A 205 -9.02 10.00 7.46
CA VAL A 205 -7.88 10.80 7.94
C VAL A 205 -6.77 10.72 6.92
N GLY A 206 -6.26 11.86 6.46
CA GLY A 206 -5.12 11.97 5.56
C GLY A 206 -3.84 12.27 6.34
N VAL A 207 -2.72 11.71 5.89
CA VAL A 207 -1.40 12.05 6.38
C VAL A 207 -0.50 12.38 5.20
N TRP A 208 0.06 13.58 5.24
CA TRP A 208 1.03 14.05 4.27
C TRP A 208 2.44 14.08 4.87
N LEU A 209 3.36 13.30 4.33
CA LEU A 209 4.78 13.32 4.71
C LEU A 209 5.57 14.19 3.72
N ALA A 210 5.84 15.45 4.08
CA ALA A 210 6.40 16.47 3.20
C ALA A 210 7.89 16.79 3.54
N PHE A 211 8.81 15.88 3.21
CA PHE A 211 10.22 15.97 3.62
C PHE A 211 11.22 16.14 2.48
N THR A 212 10.77 16.11 1.23
CA THR A 212 11.62 16.29 0.04
C THR A 212 11.10 17.43 -0.83
N PRO A 213 11.93 18.00 -1.73
CA PRO A 213 11.51 19.02 -2.69
C PRO A 213 10.28 18.64 -3.53
N ALA A 214 10.03 17.33 -3.72
CA ALA A 214 8.86 16.83 -4.43
C ALA A 214 7.53 17.25 -3.76
N ALA A 215 7.53 17.53 -2.46
CA ALA A 215 6.35 17.99 -1.74
C ALA A 215 5.86 19.37 -2.24
N ALA A 216 6.74 20.22 -2.78
CA ALA A 216 6.37 21.51 -3.34
C ALA A 216 5.42 21.41 -4.56
N HIS A 217 5.32 20.22 -5.17
CA HIS A 217 4.46 19.95 -6.32
C HIS A 217 3.13 19.30 -5.94
N PHE A 218 2.85 19.14 -4.65
CA PHE A 218 1.62 18.51 -4.18
C PHE A 218 0.76 19.51 -3.40
N SER A 219 -0.54 19.54 -3.72
CA SER A 219 -1.54 20.31 -2.97
C SER A 219 -2.28 19.40 -2.01
N ARG A 220 -2.44 19.87 -0.76
CA ARG A 220 -3.27 19.21 0.27
C ARG A 220 -4.73 19.00 -0.18
N GLU A 221 -5.22 19.77 -1.15
CA GLU A 221 -6.59 19.68 -1.67
C GLU A 221 -6.84 18.34 -2.38
N ARG A 222 -5.80 17.71 -2.93
CA ARG A 222 -5.91 16.37 -3.55
C ARG A 222 -6.36 15.28 -2.58
N PHE A 223 -6.26 15.50 -1.26
CA PHE A 223 -6.84 14.57 -0.29
C PHE A 223 -8.37 14.54 -0.33
N ALA A 224 -9.04 15.63 -0.71
CA ALA A 224 -10.49 15.67 -0.82
C ALA A 224 -11.01 14.69 -1.90
N GLU A 225 -10.25 14.53 -2.99
CA GLU A 225 -10.51 13.53 -4.05
C GLU A 225 -10.44 12.09 -3.53
N LEU A 226 -9.82 11.87 -2.37
CA LEU A 226 -9.67 10.57 -1.71
C LEU A 226 -10.63 10.38 -0.52
N GLY A 227 -11.65 11.24 -0.41
CA GLY A 227 -12.64 11.19 0.67
C GLY A 227 -12.08 11.54 2.06
N VAL A 228 -10.94 12.24 2.11
CA VAL A 228 -10.34 12.68 3.36
C VAL A 228 -10.92 14.01 3.79
N THR A 229 -11.34 14.09 5.05
CA THR A 229 -11.89 15.31 5.66
C THR A 229 -10.89 15.98 6.60
N THR A 230 -9.90 15.23 7.09
CA THR A 230 -8.97 15.69 8.11
C THR A 230 -7.55 15.36 7.67
N VAL A 231 -6.70 16.35 7.42
CA VAL A 231 -5.34 16.15 6.89
C VAL A 231 -4.31 16.55 7.94
N HIS A 232 -3.45 15.61 8.33
CA HIS A 232 -2.27 15.85 9.14
C HIS A 232 -1.08 16.08 8.22
N THR A 233 -0.38 17.20 8.37
CA THR A 233 0.86 17.46 7.61
C THR A 233 2.06 17.30 8.53
N LEU A 234 2.98 16.43 8.15
CA LEU A 234 4.27 16.23 8.81
C LEU A 234 5.36 16.77 7.90
N SER A 235 6.15 17.73 8.40
CA SER A 235 7.20 18.39 7.62
C SER A 235 8.46 18.65 8.46
N TYR A 236 9.57 18.84 7.77
CA TYR A 236 10.83 19.19 8.41
C TYR A 236 10.79 20.63 8.91
N LYS A 237 10.91 20.82 10.24
CA LYS A 237 10.90 22.13 10.92
C LYS A 237 9.67 23.00 10.56
N GLY A 238 8.53 22.38 10.23
CA GLY A 238 7.27 23.07 9.94
C GLY A 238 7.22 23.77 8.60
N ARG A 239 8.09 23.37 7.66
CA ARG A 239 8.16 23.98 6.34
C ARG A 239 8.15 22.90 5.26
N ILE A 240 7.35 23.12 4.23
CA ILE A 240 7.42 22.33 3.00
C ILE A 240 8.74 22.68 2.30
N PRO A 241 9.63 21.71 2.02
CA PRO A 241 10.91 21.99 1.40
C PRO A 241 10.73 22.60 0.00
N PRO A 242 11.37 23.74 -0.31
CA PRO A 242 11.31 24.32 -1.65
C PRO A 242 12.04 23.43 -2.68
N PRO A 243 11.76 23.59 -3.99
CA PRO A 243 12.32 22.76 -5.07
C PRO A 243 13.85 22.64 -5.12
N LYS A 244 14.59 23.59 -4.52
CA LYS A 244 16.07 23.66 -4.51
C LYS A 244 16.66 23.65 -3.08
N SER A 245 15.99 23.00 -2.13
CA SER A 245 16.48 22.91 -0.75
C SER A 245 17.66 21.95 -0.60
N THR A 246 18.46 22.18 0.45
CA THR A 246 19.54 21.28 0.85
C THR A 246 18.98 19.90 1.20
N SER A 247 19.68 18.85 0.78
CA SER A 247 19.37 17.47 1.12
C SER A 247 19.40 17.27 2.64
N LEU A 248 18.49 16.44 3.15
CA LEU A 248 18.49 15.99 4.54
C LEU A 248 19.83 15.31 4.86
N THR A 249 20.43 15.62 6.00
CA THR A 249 21.64 14.93 6.45
C THR A 249 21.31 13.52 6.94
N GLY A 250 22.32 12.65 7.12
CA GLY A 250 22.11 11.32 7.70
C GLY A 250 21.50 11.41 9.10
N GLN A 251 21.94 12.37 9.92
CA GLN A 251 21.36 12.61 11.24
C GLN A 251 19.90 13.06 11.16
N ASP A 252 19.56 13.94 10.20
CA ASP A 252 18.16 14.33 9.98
C ASP A 252 17.30 13.09 9.61
N MET A 253 17.78 12.24 8.70
CA MET A 253 17.07 11.03 8.26
C MET A 253 16.84 10.04 9.41
N THR A 254 17.85 9.83 10.25
CA THR A 254 17.74 9.02 11.46
C THR A 254 16.66 9.58 12.39
N THR A 255 16.71 10.88 12.72
CA THR A 255 15.75 11.49 13.64
C THR A 255 14.32 11.50 13.10
N ILE A 256 14.10 11.93 11.84
CA ILE A 256 12.75 12.02 11.27
C ILE A 256 12.09 10.65 11.13
N SER A 257 12.85 9.58 10.84
CA SER A 257 12.27 8.25 10.66
C SER A 257 11.57 7.75 11.93
N ARG A 258 12.20 7.96 13.09
CA ARG A 258 11.61 7.67 14.42
C ARG A 258 10.45 8.60 14.75
N GLU A 259 10.60 9.91 14.55
CA GLU A 259 9.56 10.88 14.88
C GLU A 259 8.30 10.68 14.03
N ILE A 260 8.44 10.43 12.73
CA ILE A 260 7.31 10.12 11.85
C ILE A 260 6.59 8.87 12.36
N ALA A 261 7.31 7.81 12.78
CA ALA A 261 6.68 6.62 13.35
C ALA A 261 5.81 6.94 14.57
N GLN A 262 6.33 7.76 15.49
CA GLN A 262 5.62 8.18 16.70
C GLN A 262 4.39 9.04 16.38
N TYR A 263 4.47 9.92 15.38
CA TYR A 263 3.32 10.71 14.93
C TYR A 263 2.28 9.83 14.24
N LEU A 264 2.70 8.89 13.38
CA LEU A 264 1.77 7.94 12.75
C LEU A 264 1.04 7.06 13.78
N GLU A 265 1.73 6.66 14.85
CA GLU A 265 1.11 5.95 15.97
C GLU A 265 0.04 6.80 16.66
N ARG A 266 0.36 8.06 17.00
CA ARG A 266 -0.58 9.00 17.60
C ARG A 266 -1.78 9.28 16.71
N ILE A 267 -1.54 9.59 15.43
CA ILE A 267 -2.59 9.86 14.44
C ILE A 267 -3.48 8.63 14.27
N LYS A 268 -2.89 7.43 14.20
CA LYS A 268 -3.68 6.19 14.06
C LYS A 268 -4.53 5.93 15.30
N ALA A 269 -4.00 6.18 16.50
CA ALA A 269 -4.77 6.07 17.74
C ALA A 269 -5.95 7.06 17.77
N GLN A 270 -5.74 8.31 17.34
CA GLN A 270 -6.80 9.33 17.21
C GLN A 270 -7.81 9.01 16.09
N ALA A 271 -7.36 8.35 15.02
CA ALA A 271 -8.23 7.95 13.91
C ALA A 271 -9.25 6.88 14.34
N GLY A 272 -8.89 5.99 15.26
CA GLY A 272 -9.73 4.87 15.68
C GLY A 272 -9.99 3.91 14.51
N GLU A 273 -11.26 3.58 14.26
CA GLU A 273 -11.68 2.71 13.15
C GLU A 273 -11.70 3.41 11.78
N ARG A 274 -11.45 4.73 11.74
CA ARG A 274 -11.44 5.48 10.47
C ARG A 274 -10.27 5.04 9.59
N GLU A 275 -10.54 4.98 8.29
CA GLU A 275 -9.49 4.68 7.31
C GLU A 275 -8.49 5.84 7.21
N LEU A 276 -7.21 5.49 7.14
CA LEU A 276 -6.09 6.41 6.99
C LEU A 276 -5.64 6.43 5.53
N VAL A 277 -5.31 7.59 4.98
CA VAL A 277 -4.77 7.75 3.62
C VAL A 277 -3.42 8.45 3.74
N VAL A 278 -2.35 7.79 3.34
CA VAL A 278 -0.99 8.31 3.50
C VAL A 278 -0.38 8.62 2.14
N ILE A 279 0.04 9.86 1.94
CA ILE A 279 0.82 10.31 0.78
C ILE A 279 2.18 10.77 1.29
N ALA A 280 3.25 10.22 0.73
CA ALA A 280 4.60 10.50 1.20
C ALA A 280 5.53 11.01 0.09
N MET A 281 6.23 12.10 0.40
CA MET A 281 7.34 12.66 -0.35
C MET A 281 8.57 12.64 0.55
N ILE A 282 9.03 11.42 0.85
CA ILE A 282 10.17 11.13 1.73
C ILE A 282 11.25 10.37 0.95
N PRO A 283 12.53 10.42 1.38
CA PRO A 283 13.56 9.54 0.84
C PRO A 283 13.17 8.05 0.99
N LYS A 284 13.58 7.21 0.04
CA LYS A 284 13.23 5.78 0.04
C LYS A 284 13.86 5.06 1.24
N ALA A 285 15.08 5.45 1.63
CA ALA A 285 15.73 4.95 2.83
C ALA A 285 14.99 5.35 4.11
N VAL A 286 14.41 6.56 4.18
CA VAL A 286 13.57 6.98 5.31
C VAL A 286 12.28 6.16 5.37
N ALA A 287 11.66 5.85 4.23
CA ALA A 287 10.50 4.96 4.19
C ALA A 287 10.86 3.55 4.71
N LEU A 288 12.02 3.02 4.34
CA LEU A 288 12.53 1.75 4.84
C LEU A 288 12.77 1.78 6.37
N ALA A 289 13.44 2.80 6.89
CA ALA A 289 13.61 2.99 8.35
C ALA A 289 12.29 3.13 9.09
N LEU A 290 11.34 3.88 8.52
CA LEU A 290 10.01 4.06 9.09
C LEU A 290 9.29 2.71 9.25
N GLY A 291 9.42 1.82 8.26
CA GLY A 291 8.88 0.46 8.35
C GLY A 291 9.43 -0.33 9.53
N TRP A 292 10.75 -0.23 9.75
CA TRP A 292 11.44 -0.88 10.87
C TRP A 292 11.00 -0.34 12.23
N HIS A 293 10.80 0.98 12.36
CA HIS A 293 10.27 1.58 13.58
C HIS A 293 8.82 1.17 13.85
N LEU A 294 7.97 1.18 12.83
CA LEU A 294 6.55 0.79 12.97
C LEU A 294 6.39 -0.68 13.39
N ALA A 295 7.29 -1.56 12.95
CA ALA A 295 7.30 -2.97 13.36
C ALA A 295 7.65 -3.19 14.85
N GLN A 296 8.21 -2.18 15.52
CA GLN A 296 8.54 -2.24 16.95
C GLN A 296 7.41 -1.72 17.84
N SER A 297 6.48 -0.95 17.28
CA SER A 297 5.32 -0.45 18.02
C SER A 297 4.21 -1.49 18.10
N ARG A 298 3.39 -1.44 19.16
CA ARG A 298 2.31 -2.41 19.42
C ARG A 298 0.98 -2.08 18.72
N PHE A 299 1.00 -1.43 17.55
CA PHE A 299 -0.22 -1.03 16.86
C PHE A 299 -0.27 -1.53 15.41
N ARG A 300 -1.50 -1.71 14.89
CA ARG A 300 -1.73 -2.25 13.54
C ARG A 300 -1.76 -1.13 12.50
N PHE A 301 -0.60 -0.54 12.19
CA PHE A 301 -0.48 0.58 11.25
C PHE A 301 -1.18 0.33 9.91
N PHE A 302 -0.95 -0.82 9.28
CA PHE A 302 -1.44 -1.13 7.94
C PHE A 302 -2.96 -1.40 7.88
N ARG A 303 -3.61 -1.74 9.00
CA ARG A 303 -5.05 -2.06 8.99
C ARG A 303 -5.86 -0.80 8.73
N GLY A 304 -6.70 -0.81 7.70
CA GLY A 304 -7.48 0.36 7.32
C GLY A 304 -6.60 1.54 6.88
N THR A 305 -5.44 1.29 6.29
CA THR A 305 -4.51 2.32 5.83
C THR A 305 -4.22 2.14 4.34
N HIS A 306 -4.52 3.18 3.57
CA HIS A 306 -4.22 3.30 2.14
C HIS A 306 -2.88 4.01 1.99
N LEU A 307 -1.92 3.36 1.34
CA LEU A 307 -0.63 3.96 1.02
C LEU A 307 -0.65 4.36 -0.44
N MET A 308 -0.56 5.66 -0.72
CA MET A 308 -0.81 6.16 -2.07
C MET A 308 0.49 6.27 -2.88
N HIS A 309 0.49 5.66 -4.05
CA HIS A 309 1.52 5.84 -5.07
C HIS A 309 1.04 6.84 -6.12
N TYR A 310 1.88 7.82 -6.43
CA TYR A 310 1.62 8.77 -7.51
C TYR A 310 2.25 8.27 -8.81
N ASP A 311 1.40 7.96 -9.78
CA ASP A 311 1.79 7.61 -11.13
C ASP A 311 1.88 8.88 -11.99
N ARG A 312 3.11 9.30 -12.27
CA ARG A 312 3.41 10.53 -13.02
C ARG A 312 2.87 10.50 -14.46
N PRO A 313 3.12 9.46 -15.27
CA PRO A 313 2.55 9.34 -16.61
C PRO A 313 1.04 9.57 -16.68
N ARG A 314 0.29 9.09 -15.67
CA ARG A 314 -1.18 9.17 -15.65
C ARG A 314 -1.72 10.33 -14.79
N ASP A 315 -0.83 11.13 -14.18
CA ASP A 315 -1.15 12.16 -13.17
C ASP A 315 -2.21 11.71 -12.16
N ARG A 316 -2.07 10.50 -11.61
CA ARG A 316 -3.08 9.91 -10.74
C ARG A 316 -2.48 9.14 -9.58
N PHE A 317 -3.22 9.09 -8.47
CA PHE A 317 -2.88 8.26 -7.33
C PHE A 317 -3.52 6.88 -7.43
N PHE A 318 -2.74 5.86 -7.09
CA PHE A 318 -3.18 4.49 -6.91
C PHE A 318 -2.93 4.07 -5.46
N SER A 319 -3.84 3.31 -4.88
CA SER A 319 -3.60 2.71 -3.56
C SER A 319 -2.66 1.52 -3.73
N MET A 320 -1.56 1.47 -2.99
CA MET A 320 -0.64 0.34 -2.97
C MET A 320 -0.89 -0.52 -1.74
N ARG A 321 -1.35 -1.74 -1.99
CA ARG A 321 -1.49 -2.78 -0.99
C ARG A 321 -0.19 -3.56 -0.92
N VAL A 322 0.56 -3.35 0.16
CA VAL A 322 1.89 -3.96 0.41
C VAL A 322 1.88 -4.88 1.64
N ARG A 323 0.73 -4.97 2.32
CA ARG A 323 0.45 -5.87 3.43
C ARG A 323 -0.96 -6.44 3.32
N PRO A 324 -1.18 -7.72 3.69
CA PRO A 324 -2.49 -8.34 3.58
C PRO A 324 -3.61 -7.65 4.37
N SER A 325 -3.25 -6.99 5.48
CA SER A 325 -4.20 -6.29 6.36
C SER A 325 -4.71 -4.96 5.82
N GLN A 326 -4.15 -4.46 4.71
CA GLN A 326 -4.63 -3.23 4.10
C GLN A 326 -5.94 -3.47 3.33
N PRO A 327 -6.75 -2.41 3.17
CA PRO A 327 -7.93 -2.43 2.31
C PRO A 327 -7.62 -2.94 0.89
N THR A 328 -8.59 -3.63 0.29
CA THR A 328 -8.54 -4.12 -1.10
C THR A 328 -9.31 -3.23 -2.07
N HIS A 329 -9.92 -2.16 -1.56
CA HIS A 329 -10.63 -1.12 -2.32
C HIS A 329 -9.84 0.18 -2.29
N PRO A 330 -9.99 1.08 -3.28
CA PRO A 330 -9.36 2.38 -3.26
C PRO A 330 -10.04 3.32 -2.25
N PRO A 331 -9.34 4.35 -1.75
CA PRO A 331 -9.94 5.38 -0.93
C PRO A 331 -10.72 6.36 -1.82
N ARG A 332 -11.86 5.92 -2.36
CA ARG A 332 -12.76 6.83 -3.09
C ARG A 332 -13.49 7.73 -2.08
N PRO A 333 -13.90 8.94 -2.51
CA PRO A 333 -14.88 9.70 -1.75
C PRO A 333 -16.04 8.75 -1.49
N LEU A 334 -16.32 8.49 -0.21
CA LEU A 334 -17.63 7.97 0.16
C LEU A 334 -18.59 8.91 -0.54
N ALA A 335 -19.45 8.37 -1.42
CA ALA A 335 -20.50 9.18 -2.01
C ALA A 335 -21.08 9.98 -0.85
N ARG A 336 -20.93 11.31 -0.87
CA ARG A 336 -21.65 12.14 0.09
C ARG A 336 -23.07 11.57 0.02
N PRO A 337 -23.72 11.13 1.12
CA PRO A 337 -25.17 11.05 1.07
C PRO A 337 -25.55 12.43 0.55
N ALA A 338 -26.05 12.48 -0.69
CA ALA A 338 -26.06 13.69 -1.50
C ALA A 338 -26.60 14.77 -0.60
N ALA A 339 -25.75 15.73 -0.21
CA ALA A 339 -26.09 16.71 0.82
C ALA A 339 -27.46 17.25 0.46
N HIS A 340 -28.50 16.85 1.21
CA HIS A 340 -29.90 16.78 0.76
C HIS A 340 -30.15 17.74 -0.40
N ARG A 341 -29.87 17.30 -1.62
CA ARG A 341 -30.44 17.97 -2.77
C ARG A 341 -31.85 17.47 -2.69
N GLU A 342 -32.75 18.34 -2.25
CA GLU A 342 -34.17 18.18 -2.48
C GLU A 342 -34.32 18.08 -4.00
N SER A 343 -34.09 16.89 -4.54
CA SER A 343 -34.51 16.54 -5.88
C SER A 343 -36.03 16.53 -5.79
N PRO A 344 -36.74 17.43 -6.48
CA PRO A 344 -38.19 17.43 -6.46
C PRO A 344 -38.67 16.06 -6.91
N LEU A 345 -39.33 15.35 -5.99
CA LEU A 345 -39.89 14.03 -6.21
C LEU A 345 -41.37 14.20 -6.55
N ARG A 346 -41.75 13.85 -7.78
CA ARG A 346 -43.13 13.97 -8.27
C ARG A 346 -43.77 12.60 -8.33
N ASN A 347 -44.92 12.45 -7.68
CA ASN A 347 -45.72 11.24 -7.79
C ASN A 347 -46.56 11.29 -9.07
N LEU A 348 -46.23 10.45 -10.05
CA LEU A 348 -46.98 10.27 -11.29
C LEU A 348 -47.88 9.03 -11.26
N THR A 349 -48.17 8.49 -10.08
CA THR A 349 -49.16 7.43 -9.91
C THR A 349 -50.55 8.03 -9.63
N PRO A 350 -51.65 7.32 -9.95
CA PRO A 350 -53.01 7.82 -9.75
C PRO A 350 -53.46 7.81 -8.27
N TYR A 351 -52.62 7.32 -7.36
CA TYR A 351 -52.92 7.20 -5.94
C TYR A 351 -51.97 8.05 -5.12
N GLN A 352 -52.46 8.54 -3.98
CA GLN A 352 -51.60 9.14 -2.95
C GLN A 352 -50.55 8.11 -2.52
N LEU A 353 -49.30 8.57 -2.41
CA LEU A 353 -48.19 7.72 -1.97
C LEU A 353 -47.67 8.22 -0.63
N ASP A 354 -47.85 7.40 0.41
CA ASP A 354 -47.33 7.67 1.75
C ASP A 354 -46.01 6.90 1.95
N MET A 355 -44.90 7.63 2.08
CA MET A 355 -43.59 7.07 2.39
C MET A 355 -43.37 7.03 3.90
N VAL A 356 -43.32 5.83 4.47
CA VAL A 356 -43.17 5.61 5.92
C VAL A 356 -41.69 5.48 6.27
N THR A 357 -41.13 6.49 6.93
CA THR A 357 -39.73 6.53 7.35
C THR A 357 -39.58 6.46 8.87
N GLN A 358 -38.35 6.29 9.37
CA GLN A 358 -38.05 6.37 10.80
C GLN A 358 -38.30 7.76 11.42
N HIS A 359 -38.47 8.80 10.60
CA HIS A 359 -38.69 10.18 11.01
C HIS A 359 -40.16 10.65 10.83
N GLY A 360 -41.05 9.76 10.36
CA GLY A 360 -42.45 10.06 10.07
C GLY A 360 -42.87 9.68 8.66
N THR A 361 -44.10 10.05 8.28
CA THR A 361 -44.68 9.77 6.96
C THR A 361 -44.57 10.99 6.05
N VAL A 362 -44.06 10.80 4.84
CA VAL A 362 -44.04 11.82 3.77
C VAL A 362 -45.12 11.46 2.74
N THR A 363 -46.10 12.33 2.56
CA THR A 363 -47.22 12.10 1.63
C THR A 363 -46.98 12.83 0.32
N LEU A 364 -47.02 12.10 -0.79
CA LEU A 364 -46.97 12.65 -2.15
C LEU A 364 -48.37 12.59 -2.77
N PRO A 365 -48.95 13.72 -3.20
CA PRO A 365 -50.29 13.74 -3.78
C PRO A 365 -50.32 12.95 -5.10
N PRO A 366 -51.48 12.37 -5.48
CA PRO A 366 -51.63 11.73 -6.79
C PRO A 366 -51.46 12.75 -7.92
N THR A 367 -51.13 12.26 -9.12
CA THR A 367 -51.24 13.08 -10.35
C THR A 367 -52.60 12.86 -11.02
N GLU A 368 -53.15 13.91 -11.62
CA GLU A 368 -54.35 13.79 -12.47
C GLU A 368 -54.04 13.16 -13.84
N GLN A 369 -52.81 13.34 -14.32
CA GLN A 369 -52.29 12.79 -15.58
C GLN A 369 -51.20 11.76 -15.28
N ALA A 370 -51.60 10.54 -14.97
CA ALA A 370 -50.69 9.43 -14.71
C ALA A 370 -50.26 8.80 -16.04
N PRO A 371 -48.96 8.50 -16.27
CA PRO A 371 -48.51 7.80 -17.44
C PRO A 371 -49.21 6.45 -17.59
N ARG A 372 -49.79 6.19 -18.76
CA ARG A 372 -50.56 4.98 -19.04
C ARG A 372 -50.01 4.29 -20.27
N ILE A 373 -49.89 2.96 -20.16
CA ILE A 373 -49.62 2.10 -21.30
C ILE A 373 -50.93 2.00 -22.07
N THR A 374 -50.93 2.39 -23.34
CA THR A 374 -52.08 2.17 -24.21
C THR A 374 -52.21 0.67 -24.48
N GLU A 375 -53.44 0.16 -24.46
CA GLU A 375 -53.71 -1.26 -24.77
C GLU A 375 -54.63 -1.31 -25.97
N THR A 376 -54.22 -2.05 -27.01
CA THR A 376 -55.08 -2.32 -28.16
C THR A 376 -55.59 -3.75 -28.06
N THR A 377 -56.90 -3.90 -27.99
CA THR A 377 -57.57 -5.20 -27.93
C THR A 377 -57.99 -5.63 -29.33
N GLY A 378 -57.49 -6.78 -29.78
CA GLY A 378 -57.78 -7.42 -31.05
C GLY A 378 -58.92 -8.45 -30.95
N GLU A 379 -59.03 -9.28 -32.00
CA GLU A 379 -60.12 -10.25 -32.16
C GLU A 379 -60.21 -11.26 -31.00
N ALA A 380 -61.45 -11.70 -30.73
CA ALA A 380 -61.76 -12.64 -29.66
C ALA A 380 -61.78 -14.09 -30.18
N GLU A 381 -61.07 -15.00 -29.52
CA GLU A 381 -61.28 -16.44 -29.66
C GLU A 381 -62.22 -16.93 -28.55
N ALA A 382 -63.15 -17.83 -28.86
CA ALA A 382 -64.03 -18.40 -27.83
C ALA A 382 -63.42 -19.69 -27.25
N VAL A 383 -63.08 -19.66 -25.95
CA VAL A 383 -62.62 -20.85 -25.21
C VAL A 383 -63.76 -21.36 -24.34
N THR A 384 -64.03 -22.67 -24.38
CA THR A 384 -65.09 -23.28 -23.56
C THR A 384 -64.54 -23.65 -22.19
N VAL A 385 -65.10 -23.07 -21.13
CA VAL A 385 -64.77 -23.38 -19.73
C VAL A 385 -66.05 -23.85 -19.03
N GLY A 386 -66.08 -25.10 -18.59
CA GLY A 386 -67.25 -25.66 -17.90
C GLY A 386 -68.54 -25.69 -18.73
N GLY A 387 -68.44 -25.80 -20.06
CA GLY A 387 -69.59 -25.78 -20.99
C GLY A 387 -70.05 -24.38 -21.39
N THR A 388 -69.43 -23.31 -20.89
CA THR A 388 -69.72 -21.93 -21.26
C THR A 388 -68.63 -21.38 -22.17
N ALA A 389 -69.01 -20.75 -23.29
CA ALA A 389 -68.08 -20.05 -24.17
C ALA A 389 -67.63 -18.73 -23.53
N VAL A 390 -66.33 -18.56 -23.34
CA VAL A 390 -65.69 -17.36 -22.78
C VAL A 390 -64.83 -16.72 -23.87
N PRO A 391 -65.03 -15.42 -24.21
CA PRO A 391 -64.17 -14.74 -25.16
C PRO A 391 -62.79 -14.47 -24.56
N VAL A 392 -61.75 -14.84 -25.31
CA VAL A 392 -60.34 -14.58 -25.04
C VAL A 392 -59.86 -13.57 -26.07
N LEU A 393 -59.55 -12.37 -25.62
CA LEU A 393 -59.12 -11.27 -26.49
C LEU A 393 -57.59 -11.25 -26.58
N HIS A 394 -57.06 -11.02 -27.77
CA HIS A 394 -55.64 -10.73 -27.93
C HIS A 394 -55.37 -9.26 -27.59
N ALA A 395 -54.58 -8.99 -26.55
CA ALA A 395 -54.17 -7.63 -26.20
C ALA A 395 -52.71 -7.37 -26.55
N ALA A 396 -52.44 -6.21 -27.16
CA ALA A 396 -51.09 -5.70 -27.39
C ALA A 396 -50.85 -4.43 -26.57
N GLN A 397 -49.71 -4.36 -25.89
CA GLN A 397 -49.24 -3.15 -25.21
C GLN A 397 -48.69 -2.18 -26.24
N GLY A 398 -49.23 -0.96 -26.26
CA GLY A 398 -48.81 0.17 -27.09
C GLY A 398 -47.85 1.11 -26.36
N GLU A 399 -47.72 2.32 -26.88
CA GLU A 399 -46.83 3.35 -26.34
C GLU A 399 -47.33 3.88 -24.98
N VAL A 400 -46.38 4.40 -24.19
CA VAL A 400 -46.70 5.09 -22.93
C VAL A 400 -47.08 6.53 -23.24
N ALA A 401 -48.33 6.88 -22.99
CA ALA A 401 -48.82 8.25 -23.03
C ALA A 401 -48.53 8.98 -21.71
N ASP A 402 -48.43 10.31 -21.77
CA ASP A 402 -48.36 11.21 -20.62
C ASP A 402 -47.15 11.02 -19.68
N LEU A 403 -46.06 10.43 -20.16
CA LEU A 403 -44.78 10.38 -19.44
C LEU A 403 -43.92 11.62 -19.80
N PRO A 404 -43.61 12.51 -18.84
CA PRO A 404 -42.76 13.68 -19.10
C PRO A 404 -41.34 13.30 -19.49
N ASP A 405 -40.69 14.12 -20.32
CA ASP A 405 -39.27 14.01 -20.62
C ASP A 405 -38.40 14.19 -19.36
N PRO A 406 -37.21 13.58 -19.30
CA PRO A 406 -36.33 13.67 -18.13
C PRO A 406 -35.80 15.09 -17.92
N GLU A 407 -35.97 15.62 -16.71
CA GLU A 407 -35.47 16.93 -16.31
C GLU A 407 -34.28 16.81 -15.33
N PRO A 408 -33.19 17.61 -15.49
CA PRO A 408 -32.04 17.53 -14.60
C PRO A 408 -32.40 17.73 -13.12
N GLY A 409 -32.22 16.69 -12.30
CA GLY A 409 -32.39 16.73 -10.85
C GLY A 409 -33.82 16.45 -10.34
N VAL A 410 -34.78 16.18 -11.22
CA VAL A 410 -36.16 15.77 -10.88
C VAL A 410 -36.26 14.25 -10.85
N LEU A 411 -37.02 13.68 -9.90
CA LEU A 411 -37.31 12.25 -9.83
C LEU A 411 -38.81 12.02 -9.98
N LEU A 412 -39.21 11.02 -10.77
CA LEU A 412 -40.60 10.70 -11.07
C LEU A 412 -40.97 9.33 -10.50
N VAL A 413 -41.97 9.28 -9.62
CA VAL A 413 -42.53 8.00 -9.15
C VAL A 413 -43.60 7.52 -10.12
N VAL A 414 -43.40 6.35 -10.73
CA VAL A 414 -44.30 5.76 -11.72
C VAL A 414 -44.70 4.35 -11.32
N SER A 415 -45.64 3.74 -12.05
CA SER A 415 -45.94 2.32 -11.88
C SER A 415 -44.76 1.45 -12.36
N ARG A 416 -44.64 0.24 -11.79
CA ARG A 416 -43.60 -0.72 -12.19
C ARG A 416 -43.63 -1.05 -13.69
N PHE A 417 -44.82 -1.11 -14.28
CA PHE A 417 -44.99 -1.38 -15.71
C PHE A 417 -44.45 -0.26 -16.59
N VAL A 418 -44.67 1.00 -16.21
CA VAL A 418 -44.12 2.15 -16.93
C VAL A 418 -42.61 2.18 -16.82
N ALA A 419 -42.05 2.04 -15.61
CA ALA A 419 -40.59 2.03 -15.42
C ALA A 419 -39.89 0.89 -16.20
N ALA A 420 -40.53 -0.27 -16.33
CA ALA A 420 -39.95 -1.43 -17.03
C ALA A 420 -39.80 -1.20 -18.55
N LEU A 421 -40.58 -0.29 -19.14
CA LEU A 421 -40.48 0.04 -20.57
C LEU A 421 -39.37 1.05 -20.88
N PHE A 422 -38.80 1.70 -19.86
CA PHE A 422 -37.74 2.72 -20.00
C PHE A 422 -36.51 2.39 -19.13
N PRO A 423 -35.81 1.27 -19.40
CA PRO A 423 -34.67 0.84 -18.59
C PRO A 423 -33.48 1.82 -18.61
N ASP A 424 -33.40 2.67 -19.64
CA ASP A 424 -32.34 3.67 -19.79
C ASP A 424 -32.63 4.98 -19.04
N ARG A 425 -33.82 5.14 -18.44
CA ARG A 425 -34.19 6.34 -17.68
C ARG A 425 -33.82 6.22 -16.21
N ASP A 426 -32.83 7.01 -15.82
CA ASP A 426 -32.34 7.08 -14.43
C ASP A 426 -33.22 7.90 -13.49
N ASP A 427 -34.22 8.62 -13.99
CA ASP A 427 -35.07 9.49 -13.19
C ASP A 427 -36.38 8.82 -12.72
N LEU A 428 -36.69 7.61 -13.20
CA LEU A 428 -37.89 6.87 -12.85
C LEU A 428 -37.70 6.00 -11.60
N LEU A 429 -38.64 6.10 -10.66
CA LEU A 429 -38.67 5.35 -9.40
C LEU A 429 -39.99 4.60 -9.25
N VAL A 430 -39.94 3.44 -8.57
CA VAL A 430 -41.11 2.63 -8.26
C VAL A 430 -41.23 2.42 -6.75
N PRO A 431 -42.44 2.47 -6.16
CA PRO A 431 -42.65 2.11 -4.76
C PRO A 431 -42.27 0.65 -4.49
N VAL A 432 -41.54 0.40 -3.40
CA VAL A 432 -41.17 -0.94 -2.92
C VAL A 432 -41.25 -0.99 -1.39
N ASP A 433 -41.23 -2.21 -0.83
CA ASP A 433 -41.37 -2.43 0.62
C ASP A 433 -42.69 -1.85 1.14
N GLU A 434 -43.80 -2.42 0.64
CA GLU A 434 -45.16 -1.98 0.91
C GLU A 434 -45.52 -2.09 2.41
N VAL A 435 -46.12 -1.04 2.95
CA VAL A 435 -46.73 -1.04 4.28
C VAL A 435 -48.19 -1.41 4.12
N ARG A 436 -48.67 -2.37 4.91
CA ARG A 436 -50.05 -2.84 4.90
C ARG A 436 -50.72 -2.61 6.24
N ASP A 437 -52.01 -2.32 6.23
CA ASP A 437 -52.83 -2.25 7.43
C ASP A 437 -53.25 -3.64 7.94
N GLY A 438 -53.97 -3.67 9.06
CA GLY A 438 -54.49 -4.90 9.67
C GLY A 438 -55.50 -5.67 8.80
N THR A 439 -55.96 -5.10 7.68
CA THR A 439 -56.83 -5.76 6.69
C THR A 439 -56.08 -6.20 5.43
N GLY A 440 -54.76 -5.97 5.39
CA GLY A 440 -53.90 -6.32 4.26
C GLY A 440 -53.88 -5.29 3.12
N ARG A 441 -54.57 -4.15 3.27
CA ARG A 441 -54.57 -3.06 2.29
C ARG A 441 -53.27 -2.29 2.36
N ILE A 442 -52.67 -1.97 1.21
CA ILE A 442 -51.44 -1.16 1.13
C ILE A 442 -51.78 0.27 1.55
N THR A 443 -51.11 0.76 2.58
CA THR A 443 -51.24 2.12 3.13
C THR A 443 -50.04 3.01 2.83
N GLY A 444 -48.97 2.47 2.24
CA GLY A 444 -47.78 3.22 1.88
C GLY A 444 -46.63 2.32 1.46
N CYS A 445 -45.42 2.89 1.39
CA CYS A 445 -44.18 2.17 1.12
C CYS A 445 -43.04 2.68 2.01
N ARG A 446 -42.02 1.86 2.26
CA ARG A 446 -40.84 2.28 3.05
C ARG A 446 -39.67 2.73 2.17
N SER A 447 -39.65 2.31 0.91
CA SER A 447 -38.55 2.62 0.01
C SER A 447 -39.00 2.78 -1.45
N LEU A 448 -38.14 3.38 -2.26
CA LEU A 448 -38.28 3.50 -3.71
C LEU A 448 -37.14 2.75 -4.38
N ALA A 449 -37.39 2.16 -5.54
CA ALA A 449 -36.40 1.44 -6.32
C ALA A 449 -36.29 2.00 -7.74
N ARG A 450 -35.09 1.88 -8.33
CA ARG A 450 -34.88 1.98 -9.77
C ARG A 450 -34.87 0.56 -10.35
N LEU A 451 -35.52 0.35 -11.48
CA LEU A 451 -35.42 -0.91 -12.20
C LEU A 451 -34.12 -0.92 -13.01
N VAL A 452 -33.30 -1.95 -12.85
CA VAL A 452 -32.05 -2.12 -13.61
C VAL A 452 -32.13 -3.42 -14.41
N THR A 453 -31.79 -3.36 -15.69
CA THR A 453 -31.71 -4.57 -16.53
C THR A 453 -30.41 -5.30 -16.21
N THR A 454 -30.47 -6.43 -15.52
CA THR A 454 -29.30 -7.26 -15.31
C THR A 454 -29.01 -8.00 -16.62
N THR A 455 -27.99 -7.54 -17.37
CA THR A 455 -27.42 -8.36 -18.45
C THR A 455 -26.75 -9.54 -17.79
N THR A 456 -27.47 -10.66 -17.70
CA THR A 456 -26.91 -11.92 -17.21
C THR A 456 -26.04 -12.47 -18.32
N ALA A 457 -24.71 -12.35 -18.18
CA ALA A 457 -23.78 -13.09 -19.02
C ALA A 457 -24.06 -14.60 -18.86
N PRO A 458 -24.09 -15.40 -19.94
CA PRO A 458 -24.35 -16.83 -19.83
C PRO A 458 -23.26 -17.48 -18.97
N CYS A 459 -23.70 -18.19 -17.94
CA CYS A 459 -22.88 -19.02 -17.08
C CYS A 459 -22.21 -20.08 -17.95
N SER A 460 -20.87 -20.01 -18.08
CA SER A 460 -20.06 -21.03 -18.74
C SER A 460 -20.30 -22.37 -18.04
N ALA A 461 -20.94 -23.30 -18.76
CA ALA A 461 -21.19 -24.64 -18.28
C ALA A 461 -19.84 -25.35 -18.04
N ALA A 462 -19.66 -25.78 -16.79
CA ALA A 462 -18.61 -26.67 -16.38
C ALA A 462 -18.60 -27.94 -17.26
N SER A 463 -17.48 -28.18 -17.92
CA SER A 463 -17.17 -29.44 -18.60
C SER A 463 -16.99 -30.54 -17.56
N GLY A 464 -18.06 -31.30 -17.34
CA GLY A 464 -18.03 -32.58 -16.65
C GLY A 464 -18.33 -33.73 -17.62
N HIS A 465 -17.56 -34.80 -17.47
CA HIS A 465 -17.77 -36.17 -17.98
C HIS A 465 -16.99 -36.56 -19.25
N GLY A 466 -15.73 -36.95 -19.02
CA GLY A 466 -15.14 -38.05 -19.78
C GLY A 466 -15.78 -39.36 -19.31
N GLN A 467 -16.67 -39.91 -20.13
CA GLN A 467 -17.07 -41.31 -20.02
C GLN A 467 -16.03 -42.16 -20.76
N GLU A 468 -15.35 -43.02 -20.01
CA GLU A 468 -14.75 -44.24 -20.52
C GLU A 468 -15.83 -45.07 -21.22
N GLN A 469 -15.55 -45.49 -22.44
CA GLN A 469 -16.31 -46.50 -23.17
C GLN A 469 -15.33 -47.62 -23.52
N PRO A 470 -15.67 -48.89 -23.20
CA PRO A 470 -14.76 -50.00 -23.35
C PRO A 470 -14.71 -50.50 -24.79
N ASP A 471 -13.51 -50.98 -25.16
CA ASP A 471 -13.19 -51.73 -26.36
C ASP A 471 -14.26 -52.79 -26.69
N THR A 472 -14.79 -52.71 -27.91
CA THR A 472 -15.26 -53.91 -28.62
C THR A 472 -14.66 -53.92 -30.02
N ASP A 473 -13.70 -54.83 -30.11
CA ASP A 473 -13.15 -55.56 -31.23
C ASP A 473 -13.96 -55.60 -32.55
N ASN A 474 -13.17 -55.82 -33.61
CA ASN A 474 -13.47 -56.59 -34.81
C ASN A 474 -13.90 -55.83 -36.09
N ASP A 475 -12.94 -55.65 -37.01
CA ASP A 475 -13.15 -56.07 -38.41
C ASP A 475 -11.80 -56.46 -39.07
N PRO A 476 -11.76 -57.50 -39.92
CA PRO A 476 -10.55 -58.18 -40.33
C PRO A 476 -10.00 -57.69 -41.67
N ALA A 477 -8.70 -57.96 -41.87
CA ALA A 477 -8.04 -58.20 -43.15
C ALA A 477 -8.33 -57.23 -44.32
N ARG A 478 -7.30 -56.44 -44.70
CA ARG A 478 -6.89 -56.34 -46.11
C ARG A 478 -5.49 -55.71 -46.26
N THR A 479 -4.60 -56.56 -46.77
CA THR A 479 -3.37 -56.31 -47.57
C THR A 479 -2.23 -55.51 -46.96
#